data_AF-A0AAP5N320-F1
#
_entry.id   AF-A0AAP5N320-F1
#
_cell.length_a   1.000
_cell.length_b   1.000
_cell.length_c   1.000
_cell.angle_alpha   90.00
_cell.angle_beta   90.00
_cell.angle_gamma   90.00
#
_symmetry.space_group_name_H-M   'P 1'
#
loop_
_entity.id
_entity.type
_entity.pdbx_description
1 polymer ?
#
loop_
_entity_poly.entity_id
_entity_poly.type
_entity_poly.pdbx_seq_one_letter_code
_entity_poly.pdbx_strand_id
1 'polypeptide(L)'
;MSAYDTPSKECPYCGSECEADWVDVGVGMVQCGPYHCQECGASEMGPEQREWYEFIDGRLVWKDCHPYNDKEIETGWYDPNNGKKISPYANTVNGVLVDHKTAKLMYDIGLLDEKKY
;
A
#
# COMPACT_ATOMS: atom_id res chain seq x y z
N MET A 1 0.82 18.92 13.22
CA MET A 1 -0.09 17.85 12.79
C MET A 1 -1.07 17.59 13.93
N SER A 2 -2.36 17.64 13.62
CA SER A 2 -3.48 17.24 14.49
C SER A 2 -3.64 15.72 14.48
N ALA A 3 -4.31 15.18 15.50
CA ALA A 3 -4.72 13.77 15.52
C ALA A 3 -5.71 13.43 14.39
N TYR A 4 -6.33 14.43 13.76
CA TYR A 4 -7.32 14.27 12.70
C TYR A 4 -6.79 14.62 11.30
N ASP A 5 -5.48 14.82 11.14
CA ASP A 5 -4.89 15.06 9.84
C ASP A 5 -4.80 13.75 9.04
N THR A 6 -4.98 13.83 7.73
CA THR A 6 -4.80 12.73 6.78
C THR A 6 -3.58 13.04 5.91
N PRO A 7 -2.35 12.82 6.40
CA PRO A 7 -1.14 13.19 5.67
C PRO A 7 -1.05 12.46 4.32
N SER A 8 -0.56 13.17 3.31
CA SER A 8 -0.12 12.61 2.04
C SER A 8 1.37 12.24 2.10
N LYS A 9 1.83 11.45 1.13
CA LYS A 9 3.23 11.02 1.01
C LYS A 9 3.67 11.11 -0.45
N GLU A 10 4.90 11.56 -0.71
CA GLU A 10 5.45 11.56 -2.07
C GLU A 10 5.77 10.14 -2.53
N CYS A 11 5.47 9.84 -3.79
CA CYS A 11 5.80 8.56 -4.42
C CYS A 11 7.32 8.41 -4.53
N PRO A 12 7.93 7.34 -4.01
CA PRO A 12 9.38 7.14 -4.11
C PRO A 12 9.87 6.83 -5.54
N TYR A 13 8.96 6.65 -6.50
CA TYR A 13 9.27 6.34 -7.89
C TYR A 13 9.11 7.54 -8.83
N CYS A 14 7.95 8.21 -8.82
CA CYS A 14 7.66 9.34 -9.72
C CYS A 14 7.59 10.71 -9.03
N GLY A 15 7.64 10.76 -7.69
CA GLY A 15 7.54 12.00 -6.92
C GLY A 15 6.14 12.62 -6.82
N SER A 16 5.12 11.97 -7.40
CA SER A 16 3.73 12.45 -7.28
C SER A 16 3.22 12.35 -5.85
N GLU A 17 2.25 13.19 -5.49
CA GLU A 17 1.56 13.06 -4.21
C GLU A 17 0.71 11.78 -4.20
N CYS A 18 0.79 11.03 -3.09
CA CYS A 18 0.02 9.82 -2.85
C CYS A 18 -0.84 9.98 -1.61
N GLU A 19 -2.06 9.45 -1.69
CA GLU A 19 -2.98 9.37 -0.56
C GLU A 19 -3.14 7.92 -0.11
N ALA A 20 -3.64 7.77 1.11
CA ALA A 20 -4.06 6.50 1.69
C ALA A 20 -5.49 6.65 2.21
N ASP A 21 -6.13 5.52 2.48
CA ASP A 21 -7.44 5.52 3.13
C ASP A 21 -7.24 5.72 4.64
N TRP A 22 -8.08 6.57 5.23
CA TRP A 22 -8.02 6.92 6.66
C TRP A 22 -9.37 6.66 7.33
N VAL A 23 -9.32 6.12 8.55
CA VAL A 23 -10.48 5.89 9.40
C VAL A 23 -10.31 6.57 10.74
N ASP A 24 -11.34 7.27 11.20
CA ASP A 24 -11.39 7.81 12.56
C ASP A 24 -11.66 6.68 13.55
N VAL A 25 -10.75 6.48 14.51
CA VAL A 25 -10.86 5.48 15.57
C VAL A 25 -11.33 6.08 16.91
N GLY A 26 -11.84 7.31 16.92
CA GLY A 26 -12.36 8.02 18.10
C GLY A 26 -11.29 8.73 18.93
N VAL A 27 -10.01 8.56 18.56
CA VAL A 27 -8.86 9.28 19.13
C VAL A 27 -7.97 9.89 18.05
N GLY A 28 -8.38 9.81 16.78
CA GLY A 28 -7.64 10.31 15.63
C GLY A 28 -7.84 9.48 14.37
N MET A 29 -7.33 9.99 13.25
CA MET A 29 -7.32 9.32 11.95
C MET A 29 -6.17 8.30 11.91
N VAL A 30 -6.48 7.08 11.50
CA VAL A 30 -5.51 5.99 11.32
C VAL A 30 -5.58 5.50 9.89
N GLN A 31 -4.42 5.24 9.30
CA GLN A 31 -4.29 4.66 7.97
C GLN A 31 -4.89 3.25 7.94
N CYS A 32 -5.86 3.01 7.05
CA CYS A 32 -6.54 1.72 6.88
C CYS A 32 -6.31 1.08 5.50
N GLY A 33 -5.71 1.81 4.56
CA GLY A 33 -5.24 1.29 3.27
C GLY A 33 -3.80 1.70 2.99
N PRO A 34 -3.06 1.02 2.10
CA PRO A 34 -1.71 1.43 1.73
C PRO A 34 -1.76 2.79 1.02
N TYR A 35 -0.70 3.59 1.16
CA TYR A 35 -0.49 4.69 0.23
C TYR A 35 -0.38 4.14 -1.19
N HIS A 36 -0.97 4.83 -2.15
CA HIS A 36 -0.93 4.40 -3.53
C HIS A 36 -0.76 5.57 -4.47
N CYS A 37 0.07 5.38 -5.49
CA CYS A 37 0.31 6.35 -6.54
C CYS A 37 -0.63 6.09 -7.70
N GLN A 38 -1.52 7.04 -7.99
CA GLN A 38 -2.43 6.98 -9.13
C GLN A 38 -1.73 7.21 -10.48
N GLU A 39 -0.54 7.82 -10.47
CA GLU A 39 0.21 8.10 -11.71
C GLU A 39 1.02 6.90 -12.20
N CYS A 40 1.84 6.30 -11.32
CA CYS A 40 2.72 5.20 -11.71
C CYS A 40 2.22 3.82 -11.22
N GLY A 41 1.26 3.76 -10.30
CA GLY A 41 0.74 2.51 -9.76
C GLY A 41 1.58 1.90 -8.64
N ALA A 42 2.61 2.59 -8.14
CA ALA A 42 3.34 2.16 -6.96
C ALA A 42 2.41 2.12 -5.74
N SER A 43 2.58 1.14 -4.86
CA SER A 43 1.79 1.04 -3.63
C SER A 43 2.66 0.65 -2.45
N GLU A 44 2.34 1.19 -1.27
CA GLU A 44 3.03 0.88 -0.03
C GLU A 44 2.85 -0.61 0.32
N MET A 45 3.95 -1.24 0.75
CA MET A 45 3.94 -2.62 1.18
C MET A 45 3.20 -2.75 2.51
N GLY A 46 2.37 -3.79 2.61
CA GLY A 46 1.57 -4.03 3.80
C GLY A 46 2.29 -4.93 4.81
N PRO A 47 1.57 -5.40 5.85
CA PRO A 47 2.12 -6.26 6.89
C PRO A 47 2.60 -7.64 6.40
N GLU A 48 2.26 -8.06 5.17
CA GLU A 48 2.70 -9.33 4.56
C GLU A 48 4.22 -9.45 4.46
N GLN A 49 4.94 -8.32 4.40
CA GLN A 49 6.40 -8.33 4.37
C GLN A 49 7.02 -8.92 5.66
N ARG A 50 6.27 -8.94 6.78
CA ARG A 50 6.72 -9.51 8.06
C ARG A 50 7.04 -11.01 7.99
N GLU A 51 6.51 -11.71 7.00
CA GLU A 51 6.82 -13.13 6.78
C GLU A 51 8.23 -13.33 6.22
N TRP A 52 8.82 -12.27 5.64
CA TRP A 52 10.04 -12.31 4.83
C TRP A 52 11.26 -11.72 5.52
N TYR A 53 11.12 -11.19 6.74
CA TYR A 53 12.24 -10.70 7.52
C TYR A 53 12.14 -11.14 8.98
N GLU A 54 13.27 -11.12 9.67
CA GLU A 54 13.37 -11.41 11.10
C GLU A 54 14.16 -10.31 11.82
N PHE A 55 13.86 -10.09 13.09
CA PHE A 55 14.64 -9.18 13.93
C PHE A 55 15.71 -9.98 14.67
N ILE A 56 16.97 -9.85 14.24
CA ILE A 56 18.13 -10.49 14.84
C ILE A 56 18.99 -9.38 15.46
N ASP A 57 19.24 -9.45 16.78
CA ASP A 57 20.03 -8.47 17.52
C ASP A 57 19.62 -7.00 17.29
N GLY A 58 18.31 -6.75 17.19
CA GLY A 58 17.74 -5.42 16.95
C GLY A 58 17.86 -4.91 15.51
N ARG A 59 18.29 -5.76 14.56
CA ARG A 59 18.37 -5.45 13.13
C ARG A 59 17.34 -6.27 12.35
N LEU A 60 16.73 -5.64 11.36
CA LEU A 60 15.88 -6.31 10.38
C LEU A 60 16.78 -7.03 9.37
N VAL A 61 16.62 -8.35 9.27
CA VAL A 61 17.35 -9.21 8.33
C VAL A 61 16.34 -9.89 7.43
N TRP A 62 16.45 -9.65 6.11
CA TRP A 62 15.58 -10.29 5.13
C TRP A 62 16.02 -11.74 4.87
N LYS A 63 15.05 -12.62 4.63
CA LYS A 63 15.28 -14.04 4.29
C LYS A 63 15.76 -14.16 2.85
N ASP A 64 16.79 -14.96 2.60
CA ASP A 64 17.41 -15.12 1.26
C ASP A 64 16.43 -15.43 0.10
N CYS A 65 15.25 -16.02 0.39
CA CYS A 65 14.24 -16.37 -0.60
C CYS A 65 13.09 -15.35 -0.72
N HIS A 66 13.25 -14.12 -0.24
CA HIS A 66 12.21 -13.10 -0.34
C HIS A 66 11.90 -12.69 -1.80
N PRO A 67 10.65 -12.33 -2.11
CA PRO A 67 10.25 -11.97 -3.48
C PRO A 67 10.57 -10.51 -3.87
N TYR A 68 11.14 -9.71 -2.96
CA TYR A 68 11.34 -8.26 -3.14
C TYR A 68 12.71 -7.93 -3.73
N ASN A 69 12.79 -6.82 -4.48
CA ASN A 69 14.07 -6.28 -4.94
C ASN A 69 14.63 -5.20 -3.98
N ASP A 70 15.89 -4.81 -4.18
CA ASP A 70 16.59 -3.86 -3.31
C ASP A 70 15.86 -2.52 -3.16
N LYS A 71 15.26 -2.01 -4.25
CA LYS A 71 14.54 -0.73 -4.23
C LYS A 71 13.21 -0.85 -3.49
N GLU A 72 12.52 -1.97 -3.60
CA GLU A 72 11.30 -2.24 -2.83
C GLU A 72 11.61 -2.34 -1.34
N ILE A 73 12.72 -2.99 -0.99
CA ILE A 73 13.20 -3.10 0.39
C ILE A 73 13.59 -1.74 0.96
N GLU A 74 14.30 -0.91 0.18
CA GLU A 74 14.73 0.43 0.58
C GLU A 74 13.53 1.37 0.80
N THR A 75 12.57 1.34 -0.11
CA THR A 75 11.45 2.29 -0.12
C THR A 75 10.27 1.82 0.72
N GLY A 76 10.09 0.51 0.91
CA GLY A 76 8.90 -0.10 1.49
C GLY A 76 7.68 -0.03 0.57
N TRP A 77 7.90 0.07 -0.74
CA TRP A 77 6.85 0.18 -1.76
C TRP A 77 7.09 -0.85 -2.86
N TYR A 78 6.01 -1.36 -3.45
CA TYR A 78 6.08 -2.23 -4.61
C TYR A 78 6.50 -1.44 -5.85
N ASP A 79 7.44 -2.01 -6.64
CA ASP A 79 7.90 -1.39 -7.87
C ASP A 79 6.83 -1.54 -8.97
N PRO A 80 6.30 -0.43 -9.52
CA PRO A 80 5.29 -0.52 -10.56
C PRO A 80 5.82 -1.09 -11.89
N ASN A 81 7.12 -0.96 -12.14
CA ASN A 81 7.76 -1.42 -13.39
C ASN A 81 8.21 -2.88 -13.29
N ASN A 82 8.48 -3.38 -12.09
CA ASN A 82 8.96 -4.74 -11.88
C ASN A 82 7.91 -5.56 -11.12
N GLY A 83 7.17 -6.41 -11.83
CA GLY A 83 6.20 -7.33 -11.25
C GLY A 83 4.77 -6.79 -11.06
N LYS A 84 4.49 -5.51 -11.35
CA LYS A 84 3.15 -4.87 -11.25
C LYS A 84 2.36 -5.26 -9.99
N LYS A 85 3.07 -5.54 -8.90
CA LYS A 85 2.43 -6.11 -7.72
C LYS A 85 1.76 -4.97 -6.98
N ILE A 86 0.45 -4.85 -7.18
CA ILE A 86 -0.37 -3.96 -6.37
C ILE A 86 -0.57 -4.64 -5.03
N SER A 87 -0.47 -3.87 -3.94
CA SER A 87 -0.67 -4.38 -2.59
C SER A 87 -1.96 -5.24 -2.52
N PRO A 88 -1.90 -6.42 -1.86
CA PRO A 88 -3.09 -7.24 -1.65
C PRO A 88 -4.12 -6.56 -0.74
N TYR A 89 -3.87 -5.35 -0.24
CA TYR A 89 -4.83 -4.57 0.54
C TYR A 89 -5.32 -3.31 -0.17
N ALA A 90 -4.76 -2.94 -1.33
CA ALA A 90 -5.22 -1.76 -2.08
C ALA A 90 -6.53 -2.03 -2.85
N ASN A 91 -7.39 -1.03 -3.00
CA ASN A 91 -8.62 -1.20 -3.77
C ASN A 91 -8.33 -1.36 -5.27
N THR A 92 -8.86 -2.40 -5.90
CA THR A 92 -8.74 -2.64 -7.34
C THR A 92 -10.06 -3.00 -7.99
N VAL A 93 -10.21 -2.63 -9.26
CA VAL A 93 -11.33 -2.99 -10.13
C VAL A 93 -10.75 -3.51 -11.44
N ASN A 94 -11.04 -4.76 -11.80
CA ASN A 94 -10.42 -5.45 -12.93
C ASN A 94 -8.88 -5.41 -12.89
N GLY A 95 -8.29 -5.52 -11.70
CA GLY A 95 -6.84 -5.50 -11.48
C GLY A 95 -6.19 -4.11 -11.63
N VAL A 96 -6.98 -3.05 -11.79
CA VAL A 96 -6.51 -1.66 -11.83
C VAL A 96 -6.79 -1.00 -10.49
N LEU A 97 -5.79 -0.31 -9.95
CA LEU A 97 -5.90 0.42 -8.70
C LEU A 97 -6.89 1.58 -8.83
N VAL A 98 -7.75 1.76 -7.82
CA VAL A 98 -8.76 2.81 -7.79
C VAL A 98 -8.74 3.55 -6.45
N ASP A 99 -9.17 4.82 -6.44
CA ASP A 99 -9.34 5.59 -5.22
C ASP A 99 -10.51 5.08 -4.36
N HIS A 100 -10.61 5.52 -3.11
CA HIS A 100 -11.67 5.07 -2.19
C HIS A 100 -13.09 5.42 -2.66
N LYS A 101 -13.28 6.55 -3.35
CA LYS A 101 -14.60 6.98 -3.82
C LYS A 101 -15.12 6.03 -4.89
N THR A 102 -14.24 5.71 -5.84
CA THR A 102 -14.47 4.75 -6.91
C THR A 102 -14.62 3.35 -6.33
N ALA A 103 -13.76 2.95 -5.40
CA ALA A 103 -13.85 1.66 -4.72
C ALA A 103 -15.20 1.47 -4.02
N LYS A 104 -15.67 2.49 -3.29
CA LYS A 104 -16.98 2.47 -2.64
C LYS A 104 -18.11 2.30 -3.66
N LEU A 105 -18.09 3.08 -4.74
CA LEU A 105 -19.10 2.99 -5.80
C LEU A 105 -19.14 1.57 -6.39
N MET A 106 -17.96 1.00 -6.68
CA MET A 106 -17.83 -0.33 -7.29
C MET A 106 -18.23 -1.43 -6.31
N TYR A 107 -17.95 -1.26 -5.02
CA TYR A 107 -18.43 -2.15 -3.95
C TYR A 107 -19.97 -2.16 -3.89
N ASP A 108 -20.59 -0.97 -3.87
CA ASP A 108 -22.05 -0.83 -3.78
C ASP A 108 -22.79 -1.51 -4.96
N ILE A 109 -22.15 -1.60 -6.13
CA ILE A 109 -22.69 -2.28 -7.33
C ILE A 109 -22.15 -3.71 -7.53
N GLY A 110 -21.31 -4.22 -6.63
CA GLY A 110 -20.78 -5.59 -6.68
C GLY A 110 -19.72 -5.85 -7.74
N LEU A 111 -18.95 -4.84 -8.14
CA LEU A 111 -17.87 -4.93 -9.15
C LEU A 111 -16.46 -4.68 -8.58
N LEU A 112 -16.32 -4.48 -7.27
CA LEU A 112 -15.01 -4.40 -6.63
C LEU A 112 -14.34 -5.79 -6.63
N ASP A 113 -13.04 -5.85 -6.92
CA ASP A 113 -12.32 -7.12 -6.97
C ASP A 113 -12.27 -7.80 -5.58
N GLU A 114 -12.67 -9.08 -5.52
CA GLU A 114 -12.48 -9.91 -4.34
C GLU A 114 -11.05 -10.46 -4.26
N LYS A 115 -10.47 -10.41 -3.06
CA LYS A 115 -9.12 -10.93 -2.80
C LYS A 115 -9.18 -12.21 -2.00
N LYS A 116 -8.59 -13.28 -2.53
CA LYS A 116 -8.47 -14.57 -1.85
C LYS A 116 -7.13 -14.59 -1.10
N TYR A 117 -7.21 -14.72 0.21
CA TYR A 117 -6.07 -14.84 1.12
C TYR A 117 -5.78 -16.31 1.44
#